data_AF-A0A978VUT5-F1
#
_entry.id   AF-A0A978VUT5-F1
#
_cell.length_a   1.000
_cell.length_b   1.000
_cell.length_c   1.000
_cell.angle_alpha   90.00
_cell.angle_beta   90.00
_cell.angle_gamma   90.00
#
_symmetry.space_group_name_H-M   'P 1'
#
loop_
_entity.id
_entity.type
_entity.pdbx_description
1 polymer ?
#
loop_
_entity_poly.entity_id
_entity_poly.type
_entity_poly.pdbx_seq_one_letter_code
_entity_poly.pdbx_strand_id
1 'polypeptide(L)'
;MGPRWKGKDSEAKAVKDPMSKIVWELQSSLIQSKSQGLLCGCSVLLAAEAEQAVLLNRACFGEPITAAEKDKQWFQLGLEEAFYLCYSLKCLNIVGEDKRLMNVEELWSFMKSKKAIFPDFYKAYSHLRMKNWVVKSGSRYGVDFVAYRHHPALVHSEFAVLVSTEGGGDVNGRIKMWSDVHCTTRLCGGVVKTLLVLNINENSQGAVSPSCVEKYTVKERTIRRWNPEKCREDHTVVESETNNHTVQADEMSGIALWELLIYTNSSQE
;
A
#
# COMPACT_ATOMS: atom_id res chain seq x y z
N MET A 1 15.10 9.49 7.50
CA MET A 1 15.39 8.08 7.85
C MET A 1 15.47 7.34 6.53
N GLY A 2 16.64 6.81 6.19
CA GLY A 2 16.84 6.02 4.97
C GLY A 2 16.27 4.60 5.08
N PRO A 3 16.36 3.80 4.00
CA PRO A 3 15.96 2.39 3.99
C PRO A 3 16.69 1.58 5.06
N ARG A 4 16.02 0.56 5.62
CA ARG A 4 16.63 -0.36 6.58
C ARG A 4 16.95 -1.70 5.92
N TRP A 5 18.17 -1.81 5.42
CA TRP A 5 18.70 -3.00 4.77
C TRP A 5 19.06 -4.10 5.79
N LYS A 6 18.80 -5.36 5.46
CA LYS A 6 19.06 -6.52 6.34
C LYS A 6 20.51 -7.01 6.31
N GLY A 7 21.25 -6.68 5.25
CA GLY A 7 22.65 -7.08 5.08
C GLY A 7 23.46 -6.01 4.34
N LYS A 8 24.79 -6.11 4.44
CA LYS A 8 25.73 -5.14 3.85
C LYS A 8 25.57 -4.99 2.33
N ASP A 9 25.30 -6.09 1.63
CA ASP A 9 25.14 -6.10 0.16
C ASP A 9 23.69 -5.94 -0.31
N SER A 10 22.73 -5.85 0.61
CA SER A 10 21.30 -5.83 0.25
C SER A 10 20.93 -4.60 -0.58
N GLU A 11 21.50 -3.45 -0.26
CA GLU A 11 21.30 -2.22 -1.03
C GLU A 11 21.87 -2.33 -2.44
N ALA A 12 23.12 -2.78 -2.57
CA ALA A 12 23.76 -2.95 -3.86
C ALA A 12 22.98 -3.95 -4.75
N LYS A 13 22.46 -5.04 -4.17
CA LYS A 13 21.60 -5.99 -4.88
C LYS A 13 20.30 -5.34 -5.37
N ALA A 14 19.65 -4.55 -4.52
CA ALA A 14 18.40 -3.86 -4.88
C ALA A 14 18.62 -2.79 -5.97
N VAL A 15 19.75 -2.08 -5.94
CA VAL A 15 20.11 -1.08 -6.97
C VAL A 15 20.44 -1.74 -8.30
N LYS A 16 21.18 -2.87 -8.28
CA LYS A 16 21.51 -3.64 -9.49
C LYS A 16 20.28 -4.24 -10.17
N ASP A 17 19.24 -4.52 -9.40
CA ASP A 17 18.03 -5.20 -9.85
C ASP A 17 16.76 -4.48 -9.35
N PRO A 18 16.42 -3.30 -9.92
CA PRO A 18 15.33 -2.48 -9.43
C PRO A 18 13.97 -3.16 -9.63
N MET A 19 13.04 -2.91 -8.71
CA MET A 19 11.71 -3.55 -8.71
C MET A 19 10.93 -3.30 -10.02
N SER A 20 11.07 -2.12 -10.61
CA SER A 20 10.45 -1.79 -11.91
C SER A 20 10.88 -2.73 -13.03
N LYS A 21 12.18 -3.07 -13.07
CA LYS A 21 12.74 -4.02 -14.05
C LYS A 21 12.19 -5.43 -13.82
N ILE A 22 12.18 -5.89 -12.56
CA ILE A 22 11.66 -7.22 -12.20
C ILE A 22 10.18 -7.36 -12.60
N VAL A 23 9.36 -6.34 -12.31
CA VAL A 23 7.93 -6.34 -12.65
C VAL A 23 7.72 -6.33 -14.17
N TRP A 24 8.55 -5.59 -14.91
CA TRP A 24 8.51 -5.60 -16.37
C TRP A 24 8.88 -6.97 -16.95
N GLU A 25 9.95 -7.60 -16.46
CA GLU A 25 10.33 -8.97 -16.87
C GLU A 25 9.19 -9.97 -16.61
N LEU A 26 8.57 -9.90 -15.43
CA LEU A 26 7.40 -10.71 -15.09
C LEU A 26 6.24 -10.48 -16.05
N GLN A 27 5.91 -9.20 -16.31
CA GLN A 27 4.81 -8.82 -17.20
C GLN A 27 5.00 -9.43 -18.60
N SER A 28 6.19 -9.28 -19.18
CA SER A 28 6.52 -9.84 -20.49
C SER A 28 6.40 -11.37 -20.52
N SER A 29 6.90 -12.05 -19.49
CA SER A 29 6.83 -13.52 -19.38
C SER A 29 5.39 -14.04 -19.28
N LEU A 30 4.54 -13.37 -18.47
CA LEU A 30 3.13 -13.77 -18.32
C LEU A 30 2.32 -13.51 -19.61
N ILE A 31 2.60 -12.42 -20.33
CA ILE A 31 1.98 -12.12 -21.63
C ILE A 31 2.35 -13.19 -22.67
N GLN A 32 3.64 -13.52 -22.78
CA GLN A 32 4.14 -14.48 -23.78
C GLN A 32 3.54 -15.88 -23.59
N SER A 33 3.39 -16.32 -22.35
CA SER A 33 2.81 -17.61 -21.99
C SER A 33 1.28 -17.63 -22.00
N LYS A 34 0.61 -16.47 -22.20
CA LYS A 34 -0.84 -16.31 -22.04
C LYS A 34 -1.34 -16.88 -20.71
N SER A 35 -0.62 -16.58 -19.63
CA SER A 35 -0.86 -17.13 -18.30
C SER A 35 -2.31 -16.95 -17.83
N GLN A 36 -2.83 -17.97 -17.16
CA GLN A 36 -4.19 -18.02 -16.65
C GLN A 36 -4.20 -18.27 -15.14
N GLY A 37 -4.98 -17.47 -14.41
CA GLY A 37 -5.28 -17.66 -13.01
C GLY A 37 -6.68 -18.22 -12.83
N LEU A 38 -6.82 -19.28 -12.03
CA LEU A 38 -8.11 -19.86 -11.67
C LEU A 38 -8.64 -19.17 -10.41
N LEU A 39 -9.83 -18.58 -10.51
CA LEU A 39 -10.53 -18.00 -9.38
C LEU A 39 -11.03 -19.11 -8.45
N CYS A 40 -10.68 -19.00 -7.16
CA CYS A 40 -11.10 -19.95 -6.13
C CYS A 40 -11.46 -19.18 -4.85
N GLY A 41 -12.76 -19.00 -4.62
CA GLY A 41 -13.27 -18.28 -3.45
C GLY A 41 -12.82 -16.81 -3.40
N CYS A 42 -11.92 -16.48 -2.47
CA CYS A 42 -11.37 -15.13 -2.27
C CYS A 42 -9.90 -15.01 -2.71
N SER A 43 -9.41 -15.93 -3.53
CA SER A 43 -8.05 -15.91 -4.07
C SER A 43 -8.02 -16.40 -5.51
N VAL A 44 -6.90 -16.17 -6.19
CA VAL A 44 -6.65 -16.68 -7.53
C VAL A 44 -5.43 -17.59 -7.50
N LEU A 45 -5.56 -18.78 -8.06
CA LEU A 45 -4.48 -19.75 -8.17
C LEU A 45 -3.83 -19.63 -9.55
N LEU A 46 -2.52 -19.38 -9.57
CA LEU A 46 -1.72 -19.28 -10.77
C LEU A 46 -0.70 -20.42 -10.80
N ALA A 47 -0.76 -21.27 -11.82
CA ALA A 47 0.31 -22.23 -12.09
C ALA A 47 1.41 -21.53 -12.88
N ALA A 48 2.63 -21.51 -12.34
CA ALA A 48 3.78 -20.85 -12.94
C ALA A 48 4.87 -21.87 -13.29
N GLU A 49 5.49 -21.69 -14.45
CA GLU A 49 6.71 -22.40 -14.84
C GLU A 49 7.91 -21.92 -14.00
N ALA A 50 9.03 -22.65 -14.03
CA ALA A 50 10.19 -22.35 -13.18
C ALA A 50 10.70 -20.90 -13.31
N GLU A 51 10.81 -20.36 -14.51
CA GLU A 51 11.25 -18.98 -14.74
C GLU A 51 10.24 -17.96 -14.20
N GLN A 52 8.95 -18.20 -14.44
CA GLN A 52 7.86 -17.36 -13.94
C GLN A 52 7.79 -17.38 -12.42
N ALA A 53 8.01 -18.54 -11.80
CA ALA A 53 8.04 -18.70 -10.36
C ALA A 53 9.16 -17.88 -9.72
N VAL A 54 10.34 -17.85 -10.36
CA VAL A 54 11.45 -16.98 -9.91
C VAL A 54 11.05 -15.50 -10.01
N LEU A 55 10.41 -15.09 -11.10
CA LEU A 55 9.96 -13.70 -11.29
C LEU A 55 8.84 -13.30 -10.32
N LEU A 56 7.86 -14.18 -10.07
CA LEU A 56 6.78 -13.96 -9.10
C LEU A 56 7.33 -13.76 -7.69
N ASN A 57 8.27 -14.62 -7.28
CA ASN A 57 8.96 -14.48 -5.99
C ASN A 57 9.75 -13.17 -5.92
N ARG A 58 10.55 -12.85 -6.94
CA ARG A 58 11.34 -11.60 -7.00
C ARG A 58 10.45 -10.35 -6.95
N ALA A 59 9.34 -10.34 -7.68
CA ALA A 59 8.36 -9.25 -7.73
C ALA A 59 7.39 -9.21 -6.52
N CYS A 60 7.45 -10.25 -5.69
CA CYS A 60 6.65 -10.45 -4.48
C CYS A 60 5.13 -10.48 -4.72
N PHE A 61 4.69 -11.06 -5.85
CA PHE A 61 3.27 -11.30 -6.11
C PHE A 61 2.86 -12.67 -5.59
N GLY A 62 1.81 -12.70 -4.78
CA GLY A 62 1.25 -13.92 -4.22
C GLY A 62 2.13 -14.59 -3.18
N GLU A 63 1.69 -15.78 -2.78
CA GLU A 63 2.41 -16.70 -1.92
C GLU A 63 2.53 -18.06 -2.61
N PRO A 64 3.72 -18.68 -2.61
CA PRO A 64 3.88 -20.01 -3.19
C PRO A 64 3.15 -21.07 -2.36
N ILE A 65 2.45 -21.96 -3.05
CA ILE A 65 1.80 -23.13 -2.44
C ILE A 65 2.78 -24.30 -2.51
N THR A 66 3.00 -24.96 -1.38
CA THR A 66 3.83 -26.17 -1.30
C THR A 66 3.04 -27.37 -1.85
N ALA A 67 2.83 -27.40 -3.17
CA ALA A 67 2.22 -28.53 -3.85
C ALA A 67 3.28 -29.29 -4.66
N ALA A 68 3.29 -30.61 -4.56
CA ALA A 68 4.26 -31.49 -5.20
C ALA A 68 3.84 -31.79 -6.65
N GLU A 69 4.00 -30.82 -7.55
CA GLU A 69 4.02 -31.06 -9.00
C GLU A 69 5.45 -30.92 -9.52
N LYS A 70 5.90 -31.85 -10.38
CA LYS A 70 7.32 -31.96 -10.76
C LYS A 70 7.87 -30.72 -11.48
N ASP A 71 7.02 -29.98 -12.21
CA ASP A 71 7.47 -28.94 -13.14
C ASP A 71 6.71 -27.60 -13.02
N LYS A 72 5.71 -27.50 -12.14
CA LYS A 72 4.91 -26.28 -11.96
C LYS A 72 4.81 -25.92 -10.49
N GLN A 73 5.00 -24.63 -10.21
CA GLN A 73 4.80 -24.07 -8.88
C GLN A 73 3.50 -23.28 -8.86
N TRP A 74 2.63 -23.60 -7.92
CA TRP A 74 1.37 -22.89 -7.73
C TRP A 74 1.58 -21.68 -6.84
N PHE A 75 0.96 -20.56 -7.19
CA PHE A 75 0.93 -19.32 -6.41
C PHE A 75 -0.51 -18.95 -6.08
N GLN A 76 -0.74 -18.58 -4.83
CA GLN A 76 -1.99 -17.99 -4.38
C GLN A 76 -1.85 -16.47 -4.41
N LEU A 77 -2.65 -15.82 -5.25
CA LEU A 77 -2.76 -14.37 -5.35
C LEU A 77 -3.96 -13.88 -4.53
N GLY A 78 -3.79 -12.78 -3.81
CA GLY A 78 -4.90 -12.01 -3.27
C GLY A 78 -5.74 -11.37 -4.37
N LEU A 79 -6.96 -10.92 -4.03
CA LEU A 79 -7.86 -10.28 -5.01
C LEU A 79 -7.22 -9.03 -5.63
N GLU A 80 -6.61 -8.18 -4.80
CA GLU A 80 -5.95 -6.94 -5.26
C GLU A 80 -4.73 -7.23 -6.15
N GLU A 81 -3.94 -8.26 -5.81
CA GLU A 81 -2.77 -8.68 -6.59
C GLU A 81 -3.21 -9.23 -7.96
N ALA A 82 -4.19 -10.13 -7.97
CA ALA A 82 -4.70 -10.74 -9.19
C ALA A 82 -5.36 -9.71 -10.11
N PHE A 83 -6.16 -8.80 -9.54
CA PHE A 83 -6.78 -7.73 -10.32
C PHE A 83 -5.74 -6.76 -10.86
N TYR A 84 -4.68 -6.44 -10.11
CA TYR A 84 -3.58 -5.60 -10.61
C TYR A 84 -2.84 -6.25 -11.80
N LEU A 85 -2.54 -7.55 -11.72
CA LEU A 85 -1.91 -8.30 -12.82
C LEU A 85 -2.81 -8.36 -14.06
N CYS A 86 -4.13 -8.49 -13.86
CA CYS A 86 -5.12 -8.58 -14.92
C CYS A 86 -5.46 -7.21 -15.56
N TYR A 87 -5.76 -6.20 -14.75
CA TYR A 87 -6.29 -4.91 -15.23
C TYR A 87 -5.20 -3.86 -15.45
N SER A 88 -4.32 -3.63 -14.48
CA SER A 88 -3.25 -2.62 -14.59
C SER A 88 -2.09 -3.08 -15.46
N LEU A 89 -1.59 -4.30 -15.24
CA LEU A 89 -0.46 -4.85 -16.00
C LEU A 89 -0.89 -5.60 -17.26
N LYS A 90 -2.17 -5.96 -17.40
CA LYS A 90 -2.73 -6.64 -18.59
C LYS A 90 -1.94 -7.88 -19.00
N CYS A 91 -1.48 -8.64 -18.01
CA CYS A 91 -0.57 -9.78 -18.21
C CYS A 91 -1.14 -11.12 -17.71
N LEU A 92 -2.26 -11.10 -16.99
CA LEU A 92 -2.90 -12.29 -16.46
C LEU A 92 -4.37 -12.37 -16.89
N ASN A 93 -4.75 -13.50 -17.45
CA ASN A 93 -6.15 -13.83 -17.74
C ASN A 93 -6.77 -14.56 -16.55
N ILE A 94 -8.00 -14.20 -16.15
CA ILE A 94 -8.66 -14.83 -15.01
C ILE A 94 -9.81 -15.72 -15.50
N VAL A 95 -9.80 -16.96 -15.04
CA VAL A 95 -10.79 -17.98 -15.35
C VAL A 95 -11.66 -18.19 -14.11
N GLY A 96 -12.98 -18.15 -14.29
CA GLY A 96 -13.96 -18.37 -13.24
C GLY A 96 -14.02 -19.84 -12.79
N GLU A 97 -14.81 -20.10 -11.75
CA GLU A 97 -15.05 -21.46 -11.24
C GLU A 97 -15.75 -22.35 -12.28
N ASP A 98 -16.50 -21.75 -13.21
CA ASP A 98 -17.13 -22.38 -14.37
C ASP A 98 -16.14 -22.71 -15.51
N LYS A 99 -14.83 -22.47 -15.30
CA LYS A 99 -13.77 -22.60 -16.29
C LYS A 99 -13.91 -21.66 -17.50
N ARG A 100 -14.74 -20.62 -17.39
CA ARG A 100 -14.90 -19.59 -18.42
C ARG A 100 -13.95 -18.44 -18.17
N LEU A 101 -13.39 -17.87 -19.24
CA LEU A 101 -12.64 -16.63 -19.15
C LEU A 101 -13.56 -15.50 -18.69
N MET A 102 -13.20 -14.84 -17.58
CA MET A 102 -13.96 -13.70 -17.06
C MET A 102 -13.48 -12.43 -17.74
N ASN A 103 -14.44 -11.58 -18.15
CA ASN A 103 -14.09 -10.21 -18.52
C ASN A 103 -13.81 -9.36 -17.27
N VAL A 104 -13.21 -8.19 -17.47
CA VAL A 104 -12.78 -7.33 -16.34
C VAL A 104 -13.96 -6.83 -15.50
N GLU A 105 -15.11 -6.55 -16.12
CA GLU A 105 -16.31 -6.05 -15.45
C GLU A 105 -16.98 -7.14 -14.58
N GLU A 106 -17.03 -8.37 -15.10
CA GLU A 106 -17.47 -9.56 -14.36
C GLU A 106 -16.55 -9.81 -13.16
N LEU A 107 -15.23 -9.76 -13.37
CA LEU A 107 -14.25 -9.96 -12.31
C LEU A 107 -14.37 -8.89 -11.22
N TRP A 108 -14.52 -7.63 -11.62
CA TRP A 108 -14.72 -6.50 -10.71
C TRP A 108 -15.96 -6.67 -9.85
N SER A 109 -17.08 -7.01 -10.48
CA SER A 109 -18.35 -7.25 -9.80
C SER A 109 -18.25 -8.43 -8.83
N PHE A 110 -17.56 -9.50 -9.23
CA PHE A 110 -17.29 -10.64 -8.35
C PHE A 110 -16.45 -10.22 -7.13
N MET A 111 -15.33 -9.52 -7.32
CA MET A 111 -14.44 -9.13 -6.23
C MET A 111 -15.12 -8.18 -5.24
N LYS A 112 -15.94 -7.23 -5.74
CA LYS A 112 -16.81 -6.40 -4.92
C LYS A 112 -17.82 -7.20 -4.11
N SER A 113 -18.42 -8.23 -4.72
CA SER A 113 -19.38 -9.10 -4.01
C SER A 113 -18.74 -9.87 -2.85
N LYS A 114 -17.44 -10.22 -2.98
CA LYS A 114 -16.67 -10.89 -1.92
C LYS A 114 -16.14 -9.93 -0.87
N LYS A 115 -15.78 -8.71 -1.26
CA LYS A 115 -15.22 -7.68 -0.39
C LYS A 115 -15.78 -6.32 -0.82
N ALA A 116 -16.75 -5.80 -0.07
CA ALA A 116 -17.41 -4.53 -0.41
C ALA A 116 -16.43 -3.35 -0.52
N ILE A 117 -15.42 -3.32 0.35
CA ILE A 117 -14.32 -2.32 0.37
C ILE A 117 -13.22 -2.60 -0.66
N PHE A 118 -13.39 -3.58 -1.54
CA PHE A 118 -12.41 -3.95 -2.55
C PHE A 118 -11.96 -2.76 -3.42
N PRO A 119 -12.83 -1.86 -3.90
CA PRO A 119 -12.40 -0.75 -4.74
C PRO A 119 -11.34 0.14 -4.09
N ASP A 120 -11.53 0.47 -2.81
CA ASP A 120 -10.61 1.33 -2.06
C ASP A 120 -9.27 0.62 -1.80
N PHE A 121 -9.34 -0.67 -1.42
CA PHE A 121 -8.15 -1.48 -1.20
C PHE A 121 -7.36 -1.70 -2.49
N TYR A 122 -8.06 -1.91 -3.61
CA TYR A 122 -7.43 -2.03 -4.91
C TYR A 122 -6.80 -0.70 -5.34
N LYS A 123 -7.47 0.44 -5.13
CA LYS A 123 -6.88 1.75 -5.40
C LYS A 123 -5.62 1.98 -4.57
N ALA A 124 -5.66 1.68 -3.28
CA ALA A 124 -4.51 1.79 -2.39
C ALA A 124 -3.36 0.86 -2.83
N TYR A 125 -3.68 -0.40 -3.15
CA TYR A 125 -2.69 -1.38 -3.61
C TYR A 125 -2.04 -0.95 -4.93
N SER A 126 -2.85 -0.59 -5.94
CA SER A 126 -2.37 -0.16 -7.26
C SER A 126 -1.53 1.12 -7.16
N HIS A 127 -1.95 2.09 -6.34
CA HIS A 127 -1.20 3.32 -6.07
C HIS A 127 0.20 3.05 -5.51
N LEU A 128 0.32 2.15 -4.52
CA LEU A 128 1.62 1.73 -3.98
C LEU A 128 2.46 0.98 -5.03
N ARG A 129 1.87 0.06 -5.79
CA ARG A 129 2.58 -0.70 -6.83
C ARG A 129 3.07 0.21 -7.97
N MET A 130 2.30 1.22 -8.37
CA MET A 130 2.72 2.22 -9.38
C MET A 130 3.94 3.03 -8.93
N LYS A 131 4.07 3.26 -7.61
CA LYS A 131 5.26 3.85 -6.98
C LYS A 131 6.39 2.83 -6.73
N ASN A 132 6.31 1.64 -7.32
CA ASN A 132 7.27 0.53 -7.19
C ASN A 132 7.44 -0.03 -5.77
N TRP A 133 6.48 0.17 -4.86
CA TRP A 133 6.50 -0.50 -3.57
C TRP A 133 6.15 -1.98 -3.73
N VAL A 134 6.85 -2.84 -2.99
CA VAL A 134 6.36 -4.19 -2.72
C VAL A 134 5.31 -4.10 -1.63
N VAL A 135 4.10 -4.57 -1.92
CA VAL A 135 2.95 -4.50 -1.02
C VAL A 135 2.59 -5.92 -0.58
N LYS A 136 2.54 -6.18 0.72
CA LYS A 136 2.12 -7.47 1.29
C LYS A 136 1.01 -7.26 2.33
N SER A 137 0.32 -8.33 2.69
CA SER A 137 -0.71 -8.31 3.75
C SER A 137 -0.14 -7.76 5.06
N GLY A 138 -0.85 -6.81 5.66
CA GLY A 138 -0.50 -6.18 6.93
C GLY A 138 -1.03 -6.89 8.17
N SER A 139 -1.73 -8.01 8.01
CA SER A 139 -2.48 -8.69 9.09
C SER A 139 -1.64 -8.98 10.34
N ARG A 140 -0.38 -9.40 10.17
CA ARG A 140 0.57 -9.67 11.26
C ARG A 140 0.91 -8.43 12.11
N TYR A 141 0.63 -7.24 11.61
CA TYR A 141 0.91 -5.96 12.26
C TYR A 141 -0.36 -5.17 12.60
N GLY A 142 -1.54 -5.77 12.43
CA GLY A 142 -2.82 -5.10 12.70
C GLY A 142 -3.15 -3.97 11.71
N VAL A 143 -2.58 -4.00 10.50
CA VAL A 143 -2.81 -3.00 9.45
C VAL A 143 -3.25 -3.67 8.14
N ASP A 144 -3.66 -2.88 7.14
CA ASP A 144 -4.15 -3.40 5.87
C ASP A 144 -3.01 -3.98 5.02
N PHE A 145 -1.96 -3.18 4.83
CA PHE A 145 -0.79 -3.57 4.06
C PHE A 145 0.51 -3.22 4.78
N VAL A 146 1.59 -3.81 4.32
CA VAL A 146 2.96 -3.36 4.61
C VAL A 146 3.68 -3.09 3.30
N ALA A 147 4.40 -1.97 3.24
CA ALA A 147 5.13 -1.57 2.05
C ALA A 147 6.64 -1.68 2.27
N TYR A 148 7.32 -2.30 1.31
CA TYR A 148 8.77 -2.46 1.28
C TYR A 148 9.33 -1.77 0.04
N ARG A 149 10.51 -1.17 0.17
CA ARG A 149 11.23 -0.58 -0.98
C ARG A 149 11.71 -1.63 -1.99
N HIS A 150 11.88 -2.87 -1.54
CA HIS A 150 12.33 -4.00 -2.34
C HIS A 150 11.90 -5.31 -1.65
N HIS A 151 12.34 -6.46 -2.14
CA HIS A 151 12.04 -7.79 -1.63
C HIS A 151 12.25 -7.89 -0.09
N PRO A 152 11.31 -8.46 0.68
CA PRO A 152 11.38 -8.55 2.15
C PRO A 152 12.61 -9.28 2.70
N ALA A 153 13.32 -10.06 1.89
CA ALA A 153 14.60 -10.67 2.25
C ALA A 153 15.77 -9.66 2.30
N LEU A 154 15.68 -8.54 1.57
CA LEU A 154 16.74 -7.55 1.46
C LEU A 154 16.52 -6.36 2.40
N VAL A 155 15.27 -5.94 2.58
CA VAL A 155 14.92 -4.71 3.31
C VAL A 155 13.77 -4.96 4.28
N HIS A 156 13.78 -4.27 5.41
CA HIS A 156 12.60 -4.22 6.28
C HIS A 156 11.52 -3.33 5.66
N SER A 157 10.26 -3.66 5.92
CA SER A 157 9.13 -2.80 5.55
C SER A 157 9.32 -1.40 6.13
N GLU A 158 9.06 -0.38 5.34
CA GLU A 158 9.13 1.02 5.76
C GLU A 158 7.80 1.48 6.36
N PHE A 159 6.71 1.13 5.68
CA PHE A 159 5.37 1.54 6.05
C PHE A 159 4.51 0.39 6.55
N ALA A 160 3.78 0.66 7.62
CA ALA A 160 2.55 -0.02 7.98
C ALA A 160 1.40 0.82 7.43
N VAL A 161 0.55 0.25 6.59
CA VAL A 161 -0.40 1.00 5.77
C VAL A 161 -1.83 0.73 6.22
N LEU A 162 -2.57 1.80 6.50
CA LEU A 162 -4.02 1.76 6.71
C LEU A 162 -4.72 2.46 5.53
N VAL A 163 -5.76 1.82 5.01
CA VAL A 163 -6.60 2.39 3.95
C VAL A 163 -7.82 3.02 4.61
N SER A 164 -8.11 4.28 4.31
CA SER A 164 -9.28 4.98 4.82
C SER A 164 -10.08 5.54 3.66
N THR A 165 -11.40 5.46 3.72
CA THR A 165 -12.29 5.98 2.68
C THR A 165 -12.87 7.31 3.15
N GLU A 166 -12.72 8.36 2.35
CA GLU A 166 -13.25 9.70 2.62
C GLU A 166 -14.67 9.79 2.01
N GLY A 167 -15.70 10.13 2.80
CA GLY A 167 -17.03 10.53 2.28
C GLY A 167 -18.12 9.45 2.17
N GLY A 168 -17.84 8.18 2.42
CA GLY A 168 -18.85 7.11 2.51
C GLY A 168 -18.87 6.52 3.92
N GLY A 169 -20.05 6.35 4.53
CA GLY A 169 -20.21 5.93 5.92
C GLY A 169 -19.27 4.81 6.36
N ASP A 170 -18.15 5.20 6.95
CA ASP A 170 -17.27 4.44 7.85
C ASP A 170 -17.00 2.96 7.52
N VAL A 171 -16.90 2.61 6.24
CA VAL A 171 -16.83 1.21 5.79
C VAL A 171 -15.50 0.53 6.17
N ASN A 172 -14.42 1.32 6.33
CA ASN A 172 -13.12 0.84 6.84
C ASN A 172 -12.59 1.73 7.98
N GLY A 173 -13.46 2.04 8.93
CA GLY A 173 -13.23 2.93 10.07
C GLY A 173 -12.18 2.50 11.09
N ARG A 174 -10.93 2.28 10.68
CA ARG A 174 -9.85 1.84 11.58
C ARG A 174 -9.20 2.98 12.36
N ILE A 175 -9.41 4.24 11.96
CA ILE A 175 -8.94 5.42 12.68
C ILE A 175 -10.14 6.36 12.85
N LYS A 176 -11.00 6.07 13.82
CA LYS A 176 -12.14 6.96 14.16
C LYS A 176 -11.80 7.86 15.33
N MET A 177 -11.01 7.34 16.27
CA MET A 177 -10.68 8.00 17.53
C MET A 177 -9.17 8.07 17.73
N TRP A 178 -8.73 9.00 18.57
CA TRP A 178 -7.32 9.14 18.95
C TRP A 178 -6.74 7.86 19.54
N SER A 179 -7.54 7.09 20.28
CA SER A 179 -7.16 5.76 20.80
C SER A 179 -6.70 4.82 19.69
N ASP A 180 -7.36 4.86 18.53
CA ASP A 180 -7.03 3.98 17.40
C ASP A 180 -5.67 4.37 16.81
N VAL A 181 -5.40 5.67 16.69
CA VAL A 181 -4.11 6.22 16.25
C VAL A 181 -3.01 5.80 17.22
N HIS A 182 -3.24 5.95 18.53
CA HIS A 182 -2.26 5.59 19.55
C HIS A 182 -1.97 4.09 19.58
N CYS A 183 -3.02 3.25 19.55
CA CYS A 183 -2.89 1.79 19.49
C CYS A 183 -2.13 1.36 18.23
N THR A 184 -2.52 1.86 17.06
CA THR A 184 -1.86 1.53 15.80
C THR A 184 -0.40 1.98 15.79
N THR A 185 -0.12 3.21 16.26
CA THR A 185 1.24 3.74 16.35
C THR A 185 2.08 2.93 17.33
N ARG A 186 1.50 2.44 18.43
CA ARG A 186 2.20 1.57 19.38
C ARG A 186 2.57 0.22 18.77
N LEU A 187 1.63 -0.42 18.05
CA LEU A 187 1.85 -1.67 17.32
C LEU A 187 2.94 -1.50 16.25
N CYS A 188 2.89 -0.41 15.48
CA CYS A 188 3.86 -0.11 14.43
C CYS A 188 5.24 0.28 14.98
N GLY A 189 5.25 1.06 16.06
CA GLY A 189 6.46 1.57 16.71
C GLY A 189 7.32 0.47 17.33
N GLY A 190 6.69 -0.59 17.85
CA GLY A 190 7.39 -1.77 18.37
C GLY A 190 8.24 -2.51 17.33
N VAL A 191 7.93 -2.32 16.04
CA VAL A 191 8.65 -2.92 14.90
C VAL A 191 9.24 -1.85 13.97
N VAL A 192 9.38 -0.62 14.47
CA VAL A 192 10.00 0.53 13.81
C VAL A 192 9.38 0.84 12.43
N LYS A 193 8.09 0.60 12.24
CA LYS A 193 7.37 0.96 11.01
C LYS A 193 6.75 2.34 11.14
N THR A 194 6.82 3.12 10.07
CA THR A 194 6.12 4.40 10.00
C THR A 194 4.67 4.11 9.59
N LEU A 195 3.69 4.68 10.29
CA LEU A 195 2.30 4.52 9.91
C LEU A 195 1.99 5.41 8.71
N LEU A 196 1.50 4.81 7.62
CA LEU A 196 1.04 5.50 6.41
C LEU A 196 -0.47 5.29 6.29
N VAL A 197 -1.22 6.38 6.29
CA VAL A 197 -2.66 6.37 6.04
C VAL A 197 -2.89 6.80 4.60
N LEU A 198 -3.58 5.96 3.83
CA LEU A 198 -4.00 6.24 2.47
C LEU A 198 -5.48 6.59 2.48
N ASN A 199 -5.79 7.87 2.34
CA ASN A 199 -7.17 8.34 2.24
C ASN A 199 -7.61 8.29 0.79
N ILE A 200 -8.56 7.42 0.49
CA ILE A 200 -9.16 7.24 -0.83
C ILE A 200 -10.39 8.14 -0.90
N ASN A 201 -10.38 9.08 -1.82
CA ASN A 201 -11.51 9.96 -2.08
C ASN A 201 -12.19 9.57 -3.40
N GLU A 202 -13.45 9.14 -3.28
CA GLU A 202 -14.32 8.75 -4.38
C GLU A 202 -14.98 10.01 -4.96
N ASN A 203 -14.53 10.42 -6.15
CA ASN A 203 -15.02 11.64 -6.81
C ASN A 203 -16.36 11.45 -7.56
N SER A 204 -16.93 10.23 -7.60
CA SER A 204 -18.15 9.92 -8.38
C SER A 204 -18.97 8.81 -7.72
N GLN A 205 -20.30 8.86 -7.83
CA GLN A 205 -21.19 7.89 -7.18
C GLN A 205 -20.98 6.45 -7.66
N GLY A 206 -20.33 5.65 -6.81
CA GLY A 206 -20.28 4.20 -6.89
C GLY A 206 -19.21 3.66 -7.84
N ALA A 207 -18.38 2.76 -7.33
CA ALA A 207 -17.41 1.98 -8.07
C ALA A 207 -18.09 0.92 -8.98
N VAL A 208 -18.96 1.34 -9.91
CA VAL A 208 -19.75 0.42 -10.76
C VAL A 208 -18.84 -0.35 -11.72
N SER A 209 -17.86 0.33 -12.32
CA SER A 209 -16.86 -0.24 -13.26
C SER A 209 -15.43 -0.03 -12.73
N PRO A 210 -14.45 -0.88 -13.13
CA PRO A 210 -13.02 -0.67 -12.89
C PRO A 210 -12.51 0.72 -13.26
N SER A 211 -13.03 1.29 -14.35
CA SER A 211 -12.62 2.61 -14.85
C SER A 211 -12.91 3.75 -13.87
N CYS A 212 -13.89 3.57 -12.98
CA CYS A 212 -14.20 4.55 -11.93
C CYS A 212 -13.02 4.74 -10.96
N VAL A 213 -12.22 3.69 -10.74
CA VAL A 213 -11.09 3.70 -9.80
C VAL A 213 -9.96 4.61 -10.28
N GLU A 214 -9.83 4.82 -11.59
CA GLU A 214 -8.85 5.75 -12.15
C GLU A 214 -9.15 7.19 -11.69
N LYS A 215 -10.43 7.52 -11.47
CA LYS A 215 -10.88 8.85 -11.01
C LYS A 215 -10.71 9.06 -9.51
N TYR A 216 -10.43 8.00 -8.75
CA TYR A 216 -10.21 8.12 -7.30
C TYR A 216 -8.89 8.83 -7.04
N THR A 217 -8.87 9.68 -6.03
CA THR A 217 -7.64 10.35 -5.58
C THR A 217 -7.16 9.72 -4.27
N VAL A 218 -5.83 9.64 -4.11
CA VAL A 218 -5.20 9.07 -2.92
C VAL A 218 -4.43 10.18 -2.21
N LYS A 219 -4.83 10.54 -0.99
CA LYS A 219 -4.06 11.44 -0.13
C LYS A 219 -3.23 10.59 0.84
N GLU A 220 -1.92 10.75 0.80
CA GLU A 220 -0.98 10.07 1.69
C GLU A 220 -0.74 10.89 2.96
N ARG A 221 -0.88 10.27 4.14
CA ARG A 221 -0.54 10.90 5.41
C ARG A 221 0.36 10.00 6.23
N THR A 222 1.50 10.53 6.65
CA THR A 222 2.45 9.79 7.47
C THR A 222 2.29 10.18 8.94
N ILE A 223 2.01 9.22 9.81
CA ILE A 223 1.92 9.43 11.26
C ILE A 223 3.19 8.90 11.91
N ARG A 224 3.86 9.77 12.67
CA ARG A 224 5.09 9.46 13.41
C ARG A 224 4.88 9.73 14.89
N ARG A 225 5.66 9.03 15.72
CA ARG A 225 5.69 9.34 17.15
C ARG A 225 6.21 10.77 17.31
N TRP A 226 5.47 11.56 18.08
CA TRP A 226 5.94 12.87 18.52
C TRP A 226 7.28 12.72 19.27
N ASN A 227 8.26 13.52 18.88
CA ASN A 227 9.57 13.55 19.55
C ASN A 227 9.68 14.86 20.33
N PRO A 228 9.60 14.83 21.68
CA PRO A 228 9.70 16.03 22.50
C PRO A 228 10.97 16.83 22.23
N GLU A 229 12.10 16.16 21.99
CA GLU A 229 13.40 16.84 21.78
C GLU A 229 13.45 17.68 20.51
N LYS A 230 12.67 17.30 19.49
CA LYS A 230 12.60 18.03 18.20
C LYS A 230 11.51 19.10 18.17
N CYS A 231 10.69 19.15 19.21
CA CYS A 231 9.53 20.03 19.31
C CYS A 231 9.60 20.93 20.53
N ARG A 232 10.75 21.02 21.21
CA ARG A 232 11.01 22.10 22.15
C ARG A 232 11.20 23.37 21.34
N GLU A 233 10.62 24.46 21.82
CA GLU A 233 10.91 25.80 21.31
C GLU A 233 12.43 26.02 21.38
N ASP A 234 13.05 26.38 20.26
CA ASP A 234 14.42 26.85 20.27
C ASP A 234 14.41 28.20 21.01
N HIS A 235 14.94 28.22 22.23
CA HIS A 235 15.34 29.47 22.87
C HIS A 235 16.60 30.01 22.20
N THR A 236 16.55 30.28 20.89
CA THR A 236 17.49 31.25 20.31
C THR A 236 17.11 32.60 20.89
N VAL A 237 17.91 33.03 21.86
CA VAL A 237 17.83 34.32 22.54
C VAL A 237 17.58 35.40 21.51
N VAL A 238 16.42 36.03 21.58
CA VAL A 238 16.13 37.28 20.87
C VAL A 238 16.99 38.34 21.56
N GLU A 239 18.09 38.75 20.91
CA GLU A 239 18.72 40.01 21.27
C GLU A 239 17.73 41.14 20.97
N SER A 240 17.51 41.92 22.01
CA SER A 240 16.50 42.93 22.20
C SER A 240 16.58 44.07 21.19
N GLU A 241 15.46 44.39 20.55
CA GLU A 241 15.11 45.79 20.29
C GLU A 241 13.70 46.06 20.82
N THR A 242 13.70 46.75 21.97
CA THR A 242 12.56 47.42 22.58
C THR A 242 11.81 48.29 21.58
N ASN A 243 10.51 48.04 21.41
CA ASN A 243 9.55 49.14 21.40
C ASN A 243 8.14 48.68 21.79
N ASN A 244 7.59 49.41 22.75
CA ASN A 244 6.29 49.19 23.38
C ASN A 244 5.15 49.39 22.38
N HIS A 245 4.36 48.33 22.12
CA HIS A 245 2.95 48.49 21.83
C HIS A 245 2.15 47.34 22.47
N THR A 246 1.33 47.71 23.43
CA THR A 246 0.32 46.87 24.08
C THR A 246 -0.68 46.41 23.03
N VAL A 247 -0.76 45.10 22.78
CA VAL A 247 -1.91 44.49 22.09
C VAL A 247 -2.43 43.35 22.95
N GLN A 248 -3.74 43.43 23.14
CA GLN A 248 -4.63 42.61 23.94
C GLN A 248 -4.51 41.12 23.57
N ALA A 249 -4.49 40.26 24.58
CA ALA A 249 -4.56 38.82 24.42
C ALA A 249 -5.91 38.47 23.79
N ASP A 250 -5.88 37.94 22.57
CA ASP A 250 -7.05 37.34 21.93
C ASP A 250 -6.77 35.85 21.71
N GLU A 251 -7.78 35.05 22.00
CA GLU A 251 -7.74 33.60 22.14
C GLU A 251 -7.17 32.91 20.89
N MET A 252 -6.00 32.28 21.02
CA MET A 252 -5.52 31.31 20.03
C MET A 252 -6.40 30.06 20.10
N SER A 253 -7.47 30.08 19.30
CA SER A 253 -8.32 28.93 19.03
C SER A 253 -7.50 27.68 18.65
N GLY A 254 -7.94 26.51 19.11
CA GLY A 254 -7.27 25.21 19.00
C GLY A 254 -7.07 24.65 17.59
N ILE A 255 -7.02 25.50 16.56
CA ILE A 255 -6.73 25.18 15.16
C ILE A 255 -5.20 25.12 14.92
N ALA A 256 -4.38 25.84 15.70
CA ALA A 256 -2.92 25.84 15.54
C ALA A 256 -2.21 24.55 15.99
N LEU A 257 -2.86 23.72 16.82
CA LEU A 257 -2.30 22.42 17.26
C LEU A 257 -2.45 21.30 16.22
N TRP A 258 -3.23 21.52 15.15
CA TRP A 258 -3.46 20.52 14.11
C TRP A 258 -2.26 20.31 13.17
N GLU A 259 -1.43 21.34 12.97
CA GLU A 259 -0.29 21.29 12.05
C GLU A 259 1.00 20.72 12.66
N LEU A 260 1.11 20.68 13.99
CA LEU A 260 2.35 20.29 14.69
C LEU A 260 2.55 18.76 14.85
N LEU A 261 1.53 17.94 14.56
CA LEU A 261 1.57 16.47 14.74
C LEU A 261 1.51 15.66 13.43
N ILE A 262 1.15 16.28 12.30
CA ILE A 262 1.05 15.63 10.99
C ILE A 262 2.06 16.30 10.06
N TYR A 263 3.17 15.63 9.78
CA TYR A 263 4.07 16.11 8.73
C TYR A 263 3.43 15.80 7.36
N THR A 264 2.78 16.79 6.74
CA THR A 264 2.32 16.71 5.36
C THR A 264 3.48 17.00 4.41
N ASN A 265 4.18 15.96 3.96
CA ASN A 265 4.99 16.10 2.75
C ASN A 265 4.06 15.98 1.55
N SER A 266 3.56 17.09 1.03
CA SER A 266 3.08 17.15 -0.35
C SER A 266 4.30 16.95 -1.26
N SER A 267 4.55 15.73 -1.68
CA SER A 267 5.47 15.49 -2.80
C SER A 267 4.71 15.92 -4.06
N GLN A 268 4.94 17.15 -4.50
CA GLN A 268 4.68 17.54 -5.88
C GLN A 268 5.75 16.86 -6.74
N GLU A 269 5.32 15.93 -7.58
CA GLU A 269 5.91 15.72 -8.91
C GLU A 269 4.82 16.06 -9.93
#